data_AF-A0A1F8P7R3-F1
#
_entry.id   AF-A0A1F8P7R3-F1
#
_cell.length_a   1.000
_cell.length_b   1.000
_cell.length_c   1.000
_cell.angle_alpha   90.00
_cell.angle_beta   90.00
_cell.angle_gamma   90.00
#
_symmetry.space_group_name_H-M   'P 1'
#
loop_
_entity.id
_entity.type
_entity.pdbx_description
1 polymer ?
#
loop_
_entity_poly.entity_id
_entity_poly.type
_entity_poly.pdbx_seq_one_letter_code
_entity_poly.pdbx_strand_id
1 'polypeptide(L)'
;MEKAQTILIVDDETDFVEALKKTLGNESYIVFSANDRDQAEKMVRAHEPDAIILGTIMPRGDAFLFHKWMKQTLGFGNLPIMVINASPEKQLLKGWRMDEGMQMDAEDFLAKPVEPAALIPRIRALLDRATKKIRVLIVDDHAVVRDGIRSVLSLQRDMQVIGEAVNGREALDKTIELIPDVVVMDIVMPEMNGLDAAREICQKCRSAKVLMLTQYDDEENVLASKKVGAVGFIPKAAASSRLLTGIRSVARGDQSWIESLQPHVKGQETA
;
A
#
# COMPACT_ATOMS: atom_id res chain seq x y z
N MET A 1 -3.56 -19.54 -15.55
CA MET A 1 -2.67 -20.08 -14.50
C MET A 1 -2.17 -18.90 -13.70
N GLU A 2 -2.49 -18.84 -12.41
CA GLU A 2 -1.87 -17.86 -11.52
C GLU A 2 -0.36 -18.11 -11.47
N LYS A 3 0.43 -17.04 -11.55
CA LYS A 3 1.88 -17.11 -11.41
C LYS A 3 2.19 -17.54 -9.97
N ALA A 4 3.01 -18.57 -9.79
CA ALA A 4 3.46 -18.98 -8.47
C ALA A 4 4.24 -17.84 -7.81
N GLN A 5 3.87 -17.48 -6.58
CA GLN A 5 4.48 -16.37 -5.85
C GLN A 5 5.91 -16.74 -5.42
N THR A 6 6.83 -15.79 -5.59
CA THR A 6 8.26 -15.94 -5.28
C THR A 6 8.61 -15.23 -3.96
N ILE A 7 9.37 -15.89 -3.09
CA ILE A 7 9.78 -15.35 -1.78
C ILE A 7 11.30 -15.45 -1.66
N LEU A 8 11.95 -14.38 -1.20
CA LEU A 8 13.36 -14.39 -0.85
C LEU A 8 13.54 -14.33 0.68
N ILE A 9 14.21 -15.33 1.23
CA ILE A 9 14.64 -15.34 2.64
C ILE A 9 16.07 -14.80 2.72
N VAL A 10 16.30 -13.78 3.55
CA VAL A 10 17.63 -13.18 3.76
C VAL A 10 18.01 -13.35 5.23
N ASP A 11 18.73 -14.42 5.53
CA ASP A 11 19.12 -14.78 6.90
C ASP A 11 20.37 -15.67 6.88
N ASP A 12 21.31 -15.44 7.79
CA ASP A 12 22.54 -16.22 7.92
C ASP A 12 22.40 -17.43 8.89
N GLU A 13 21.24 -17.60 9.53
CA GLU A 13 20.93 -18.75 10.38
C GLU A 13 20.39 -19.94 9.56
N THR A 14 21.30 -20.79 9.08
CA THR A 14 21.03 -21.90 8.17
C THR A 14 19.86 -22.79 8.61
N ASP A 15 19.83 -23.22 9.87
CA ASP A 15 18.77 -24.12 10.38
C ASP A 15 17.38 -23.49 10.25
N PHE A 16 17.27 -22.19 10.54
CA PHE A 16 16.02 -21.44 10.40
C PHE A 16 15.62 -21.29 8.93
N VAL A 17 16.58 -20.95 8.05
CA VAL A 17 16.35 -20.81 6.60
C VAL A 17 15.86 -22.12 5.99
N GLU A 18 16.50 -23.24 6.31
CA GLU A 18 16.11 -24.56 5.79
C GLU A 18 14.70 -24.97 6.26
N ALA A 19 14.41 -24.79 7.54
CA ALA A 19 13.09 -25.08 8.10
C ALA A 19 11.98 -24.22 7.46
N LEU A 20 12.25 -22.91 7.27
CA LEU A 20 11.31 -21.99 6.63
C LEU A 20 11.12 -22.29 5.15
N LYS A 21 12.21 -22.57 4.43
CA LYS A 21 12.17 -22.94 3.01
C LYS A 21 11.35 -24.21 2.77
N LYS A 22 11.52 -25.23 3.62
CA LYS A 22 10.71 -26.45 3.57
C LYS A 22 9.23 -26.16 3.81
N THR A 23 8.93 -25.35 4.82
CA THR A 23 7.55 -25.01 5.18
C THR A 23 6.85 -24.23 4.06
N LEU A 24 7.51 -23.23 3.48
CA LEU A 24 6.97 -22.43 2.38
C LEU A 24 6.86 -23.21 1.07
N GLY A 25 7.81 -24.11 0.79
CA GLY A 25 7.74 -24.99 -0.38
C GLY A 25 6.52 -25.91 -0.36
N ASN A 26 6.06 -26.34 0.82
CA ASN A 26 4.82 -27.12 0.96
C ASN A 26 3.56 -26.31 0.63
N GLU A 27 3.60 -24.98 0.77
CA GLU A 27 2.52 -24.05 0.43
C GLU A 27 2.59 -23.57 -1.05
N SER A 28 3.36 -24.25 -1.90
CA SER A 28 3.53 -23.94 -3.33
C SER A 28 4.22 -22.60 -3.65
N TYR A 29 4.92 -21.99 -2.68
CA TYR A 29 5.77 -20.84 -2.94
C TYR A 29 7.10 -21.24 -3.59
N ILE A 30 7.61 -20.40 -4.49
CA ILE A 30 8.98 -20.54 -5.02
C ILE A 30 9.92 -19.76 -4.08
N VAL A 31 10.82 -20.47 -3.41
CA VAL A 31 11.63 -19.88 -2.32
C VAL A 31 13.11 -19.84 -2.65
N PHE A 32 13.69 -18.64 -2.60
CA PHE A 32 15.11 -18.39 -2.70
C PHE A 32 15.68 -17.98 -1.34
N SER A 33 16.99 -18.12 -1.17
CA SER A 33 17.67 -17.76 0.08
C SER A 33 19.00 -17.07 -0.20
N ALA A 34 19.33 -16.08 0.64
CA ALA A 34 20.63 -15.43 0.70
C ALA A 34 21.08 -15.32 2.15
N ASN A 35 22.38 -15.49 2.41
CA ASN A 35 22.97 -15.41 3.74
C ASN A 35 23.83 -14.15 3.96
N ASP A 36 24.01 -13.34 2.92
CA ASP A 36 24.72 -12.07 2.95
C ASP A 36 24.03 -11.03 2.04
N ARG A 37 24.43 -9.77 2.17
CA ARG A 37 23.83 -8.64 1.44
C ARG A 37 24.06 -8.74 -0.08
N ASP A 38 25.26 -9.11 -0.51
CA ASP A 38 25.61 -9.14 -1.94
C ASP A 38 24.82 -10.23 -2.67
N GLN A 39 24.62 -11.39 -2.04
CA GLN A 39 23.74 -12.44 -2.53
C GLN A 39 22.28 -11.99 -2.55
N ALA A 40 21.81 -11.31 -1.50
CA ALA A 40 20.43 -10.83 -1.43
C ALA A 40 20.13 -9.84 -2.58
N GLU A 41 21.00 -8.86 -2.82
CA GLU A 41 20.88 -7.90 -3.92
C GLU A 41 20.84 -8.59 -5.30
N LYS A 42 21.70 -9.60 -5.52
CA LYS A 42 21.71 -10.41 -6.75
C LYS A 42 20.42 -11.20 -6.93
N MET A 43 19.91 -11.83 -5.86
CA MET A 43 18.70 -12.63 -5.90
C MET A 43 17.45 -11.78 -6.19
N VAL A 44 17.36 -10.58 -5.61
CA VAL A 44 16.27 -9.64 -5.91
C VAL A 44 16.25 -9.27 -7.40
N ARG A 45 17.41 -8.96 -7.97
CA ARG A 45 17.51 -8.60 -9.40
C ARG A 45 17.24 -9.78 -10.33
N ALA A 46 17.66 -10.98 -9.96
CA ALA A 46 17.55 -12.15 -10.81
C ALA A 46 16.16 -12.78 -10.82
N HIS A 47 15.46 -12.77 -9.68
CA HIS A 47 14.24 -13.55 -9.49
C HIS A 47 12.99 -12.69 -9.26
N GLU A 48 13.14 -11.37 -9.06
CA GLU A 48 12.05 -10.43 -8.78
C GLU A 48 11.04 -11.02 -7.77
N PRO A 49 11.46 -11.25 -6.50
CA PRO A 49 10.59 -11.84 -5.49
C PRO A 49 9.33 -10.98 -5.29
N ASP A 50 8.22 -11.61 -4.93
CA ASP A 50 6.97 -10.94 -4.55
C ASP A 50 6.98 -10.50 -3.07
N ALA A 51 7.82 -11.11 -2.23
CA ALA A 51 8.08 -10.68 -0.86
C ALA A 51 9.48 -11.07 -0.34
N ILE A 52 9.95 -10.34 0.67
CA ILE A 52 11.19 -10.62 1.37
C ILE A 52 10.94 -10.91 2.84
N ILE A 53 11.59 -11.97 3.33
CA ILE A 53 11.68 -12.28 4.75
C ILE A 53 13.09 -11.93 5.19
N LEU A 54 13.24 -10.80 5.86
CA LEU A 54 14.53 -10.24 6.25
C LEU A 54 14.85 -10.60 7.69
N GLY A 55 15.75 -11.55 7.83
CA GLY A 55 16.29 -12.00 9.10
C GLY A 55 17.45 -11.14 9.59
N THR A 56 18.39 -11.80 10.26
CA THR A 56 19.70 -11.22 10.54
C THR A 56 20.71 -11.71 9.51
N ILE A 57 21.57 -10.83 9.02
CA ILE A 57 22.75 -11.17 8.23
C ILE A 57 23.96 -10.45 8.80
N MET A 58 25.15 -10.97 8.52
CA MET A 58 26.42 -10.40 8.97
C MET A 58 27.18 -9.78 7.80
N PRO A 59 27.94 -8.69 8.03
CA PRO A 59 28.13 -7.98 9.30
C PRO A 59 26.89 -7.28 9.87
N ARG A 60 26.91 -6.96 11.17
CA ARG A 60 25.81 -6.22 11.81
C ARG A 60 25.59 -4.88 11.10
N GLY A 61 24.36 -4.64 10.67
CA GLY A 61 23.96 -3.45 9.89
C GLY A 61 23.68 -3.75 8.42
N ASP A 62 24.16 -4.88 7.90
CA ASP A 62 23.97 -5.24 6.48
C ASP A 62 22.50 -5.44 6.11
N ALA A 63 21.69 -5.99 7.01
CA ALA A 63 20.25 -6.11 6.82
C ALA A 63 19.59 -4.73 6.59
N PHE A 64 20.04 -3.70 7.31
CA PHE A 64 19.55 -2.34 7.15
C PHE A 64 20.07 -1.67 5.88
N LEU A 65 21.33 -1.89 5.53
CA LEU A 65 21.90 -1.40 4.27
C LEU A 65 21.19 -2.02 3.06
N PHE A 66 20.84 -3.31 3.14
CA PHE A 66 20.02 -3.98 2.14
C PHE A 66 18.64 -3.33 1.99
N HIS A 67 17.94 -3.05 3.10
CA HIS A 67 16.67 -2.32 3.07
C HIS A 67 16.81 -0.93 2.43
N LYS A 68 17.83 -0.16 2.82
CA LYS A 68 18.10 1.17 2.22
C LYS A 68 18.33 1.08 0.72
N TRP A 69 19.12 0.10 0.28
CA TRP A 69 19.36 -0.15 -1.13
C TRP A 69 18.06 -0.47 -1.88
N MET A 70 17.16 -1.26 -1.30
CA MET A 70 15.86 -1.55 -1.92
C MET A 70 14.99 -0.30 -2.08
N LYS A 71 14.90 0.53 -1.03
CA LYS A 71 14.14 1.79 -1.08
C LYS A 71 14.70 2.77 -2.12
N GLN A 72 16.00 2.70 -2.41
CA GLN A 72 16.68 3.54 -3.41
C GLN A 72 16.69 2.92 -4.82
N THR A 73 16.42 1.61 -4.96
CA THR A 73 16.47 0.92 -6.24
C THR A 73 15.10 0.95 -6.91
N LEU A 74 15.05 1.51 -8.13
CA LEU A 74 13.84 1.61 -8.93
C LEU A 74 13.21 0.22 -9.13
N GLY A 75 11.92 0.09 -8.80
CA GLY A 75 11.16 -1.15 -8.95
C GLY A 75 11.08 -2.02 -7.70
N PHE A 76 11.91 -1.81 -6.67
CA PHE A 76 11.93 -2.62 -5.44
C PHE A 76 11.54 -1.87 -4.16
N GLY A 77 11.40 -0.54 -4.20
CA GLY A 77 11.13 0.25 -2.98
C GLY A 77 9.79 -0.03 -2.28
N ASN A 78 8.82 -0.61 -3.00
CA ASN A 78 7.52 -1.01 -2.47
C ASN A 78 7.39 -2.53 -2.29
N LEU A 79 8.49 -3.27 -2.41
CA LEU A 79 8.47 -4.70 -2.21
C LEU A 79 8.22 -4.98 -0.72
N PRO A 80 7.25 -5.85 -0.36
CA PRO A 80 6.90 -6.08 1.03
C PRO A 80 8.01 -6.83 1.76
N ILE A 81 8.28 -6.42 3.00
CA ILE A 81 9.35 -6.94 3.85
C ILE A 81 8.79 -7.31 5.22
N MET A 82 8.91 -8.58 5.58
CA MET A 82 8.70 -9.03 6.95
C MET A 82 10.06 -9.17 7.65
N VAL A 83 10.23 -8.52 8.80
CA VAL A 83 11.48 -8.58 9.56
C VAL A 83 11.38 -9.63 10.67
N ILE A 84 12.36 -10.54 10.71
CA ILE A 84 12.52 -11.55 11.75
C ILE A 84 13.86 -11.33 12.45
N ASN A 85 13.85 -10.58 13.54
CA ASN A 85 15.05 -10.25 14.29
C ASN A 85 15.60 -11.46 15.08
N ALA A 86 16.88 -11.38 15.44
CA ALA A 86 17.51 -12.33 16.37
C ALA A 86 16.80 -12.33 17.74
N SER A 87 17.03 -13.39 18.51
CA SER A 87 16.49 -13.47 19.88
C SER A 87 16.97 -12.32 20.76
N PRO A 88 16.18 -11.88 21.76
CA PRO A 88 16.54 -10.75 22.63
C PRO A 88 17.95 -10.86 23.23
N GLU A 89 18.38 -12.07 23.57
CA GLU A 89 19.71 -12.38 24.10
C GLU A 89 20.83 -12.14 23.09
N LYS A 90 20.55 -12.38 21.80
CA LYS A 90 21.52 -12.20 20.70
C LYS A 90 21.49 -10.79 20.11
N GLN A 91 20.44 -9.98 20.37
CA GLN A 91 20.28 -8.62 19.81
C GLN A 91 21.40 -7.64 20.20
N LEU A 92 22.08 -7.90 21.32
CA LEU A 92 23.24 -7.10 21.74
C LEU A 92 24.48 -7.37 20.86
N LEU A 93 24.61 -8.60 20.33
CA LEU A 93 25.76 -9.08 19.57
C LEU A 93 25.50 -9.13 18.05
N LYS A 94 24.25 -9.35 17.63
CA LYS A 94 23.79 -9.59 16.26
C LYS A 94 22.43 -8.92 16.03
N GLY A 95 22.14 -8.47 14.82
CA GLY A 95 20.85 -7.91 14.45
C GLY A 95 20.79 -6.38 14.51
N TRP A 96 19.57 -5.86 14.41
CA TRP A 96 19.32 -4.43 14.18
C TRP A 96 19.83 -3.56 15.34
N ARG A 97 20.48 -2.44 15.02
CA ARG A 97 20.68 -1.38 16.01
C ARG A 97 19.36 -0.65 16.26
N MET A 98 19.27 0.02 17.41
CA MET A 98 18.01 0.64 17.84
C MET A 98 17.57 1.79 16.91
N ASP A 99 18.53 2.55 16.38
CA ASP A 99 18.32 3.58 15.36
C ASP A 99 17.93 3.00 14.00
N GLU A 100 18.54 1.88 13.60
CA GLU A 100 18.20 1.16 12.36
C GLU A 100 16.76 0.64 12.40
N GLY A 101 16.35 0.01 13.51
CA GLY A 101 15.01 -0.51 13.70
C GLY A 101 13.92 0.58 13.64
N MET A 102 14.21 1.79 14.13
CA MET A 102 13.27 2.94 14.01
C MET A 102 13.13 3.46 12.58
N GLN A 103 14.16 3.28 11.74
CA GLN A 103 14.17 3.72 10.35
C GLN A 103 13.69 2.64 9.37
N MET A 104 13.41 1.43 9.86
CA MET A 104 12.90 0.34 9.05
C MET A 104 11.43 0.52 8.74
N ASP A 105 11.12 0.62 7.45
CA ASP A 105 9.75 0.60 6.94
C ASP A 105 9.43 -0.84 6.53
N ALA A 106 9.03 -1.65 7.53
CA ALA A 106 8.65 -3.05 7.37
C ALA A 106 7.21 -3.27 7.84
N GLU A 107 6.48 -4.15 7.16
CA GLU A 107 5.06 -4.38 7.39
C GLU A 107 4.77 -5.23 8.64
N ASP A 108 5.76 -5.99 9.13
CA ASP A 108 5.66 -6.83 10.32
C ASP A 108 7.03 -7.07 10.97
N PHE A 109 7.06 -7.17 12.30
CA PHE A 109 8.26 -7.39 13.10
C PHE A 109 8.08 -8.57 14.06
N LEU A 110 8.96 -9.55 13.96
CA LEU A 110 9.02 -10.71 14.84
C LEU A 110 10.42 -10.89 15.40
N ALA A 111 10.55 -11.58 16.53
CA ALA A 111 11.84 -11.95 17.11
C ALA A 111 11.92 -13.47 17.28
N LYS A 112 13.07 -14.07 16.96
CA LYS A 112 13.33 -15.49 17.16
C LYS A 112 13.32 -15.85 18.67
N PRO A 113 12.96 -17.09 19.05
CA PRO A 113 12.54 -18.18 18.17
C PRO A 113 11.11 -17.99 17.64
N VAL A 114 10.91 -18.31 16.36
CA VAL A 114 9.57 -18.35 15.74
C VAL A 114 9.43 -19.66 14.99
N GLU A 115 8.33 -20.35 15.20
CA GLU A 115 8.02 -21.57 14.44
C GLU A 115 7.66 -21.21 12.99
N PRO A 116 8.31 -21.81 11.97
CA PRO A 116 8.05 -21.48 10.57
C PRO A 116 6.58 -21.58 10.15
N ALA A 117 5.85 -22.57 10.68
CA ALA A 117 4.42 -22.75 10.39
C ALA A 117 3.57 -21.55 10.85
N ALA A 118 3.96 -20.88 11.95
CA ALA A 118 3.27 -19.69 12.45
C ALA A 118 3.48 -18.45 11.56
N LEU A 119 4.48 -18.47 10.67
CA LEU A 119 4.74 -17.40 9.71
C LEU A 119 3.82 -17.47 8.49
N ILE A 120 3.27 -18.64 8.16
CA ILE A 120 2.48 -18.83 6.93
C ILE A 120 1.28 -17.88 6.82
N PRO A 121 0.43 -17.71 7.84
CA PRO A 121 -0.70 -16.79 7.74
C PRO A 121 -0.26 -15.33 7.58
N ARG A 122 0.88 -14.95 8.18
CA ARG A 122 1.45 -13.59 8.10
C ARG A 122 2.04 -13.32 6.72
N ILE A 123 2.80 -14.27 6.18
CA ILE A 123 3.37 -14.21 4.83
C ILE A 123 2.26 -14.15 3.79
N ARG A 124 1.20 -14.96 3.97
CA ARG A 124 0.02 -14.89 3.11
C ARG A 124 -0.65 -13.51 3.17
N ALA A 125 -0.90 -12.98 4.35
CA ALA A 125 -1.48 -11.65 4.50
C ALA A 125 -0.57 -10.53 3.93
N LEU A 126 0.76 -10.68 4.05
CA LEU A 126 1.74 -9.78 3.47
C LEU A 126 1.68 -9.79 1.94
N LEU A 127 1.73 -10.99 1.35
CA LEU A 127 1.61 -11.20 -0.09
C LEU A 127 0.25 -10.73 -0.61
N ASP A 128 -0.84 -11.03 0.09
CA ASP A 128 -2.18 -10.56 -0.27
C ASP A 128 -2.23 -9.02 -0.29
N ARG A 129 -1.65 -8.35 0.70
CA ARG A 129 -1.58 -6.88 0.73
C ARG A 129 -0.72 -6.30 -0.40
N ALA A 130 0.37 -6.96 -0.75
CA ALA A 130 1.30 -6.48 -1.77
C ALA A 130 0.86 -6.81 -3.21
N THR A 131 0.12 -7.90 -3.40
CA THR A 131 -0.36 -8.36 -4.71
C THR A 131 -1.79 -7.92 -5.01
N LYS A 132 -2.58 -7.55 -3.99
CA LYS A 132 -3.89 -6.94 -4.19
C LYS A 132 -3.71 -5.50 -4.65
N LYS A 133 -3.66 -5.34 -5.96
CA LYS A 133 -3.73 -4.04 -6.61
C LYS A 133 -4.94 -3.28 -6.07
N ILE A 134 -4.73 -2.03 -5.67
CA ILE A 134 -5.83 -1.13 -5.31
C ILE A 134 -6.72 -1.00 -6.54
N ARG A 135 -7.96 -1.49 -6.43
CA ARG A 135 -8.93 -1.49 -7.51
C ARG A 135 -9.62 -0.14 -7.53
N VAL A 136 -9.33 0.64 -8.57
CA VAL A 136 -9.77 2.03 -8.71
C VAL A 136 -10.87 2.14 -9.77
N LEU A 137 -11.99 2.78 -9.42
CA LEU A 137 -12.99 3.28 -10.36
C LEU A 137 -12.75 4.78 -10.58
N ILE A 138 -12.63 5.22 -11.83
CA ILE A 138 -12.45 6.64 -12.17
C ILE A 138 -13.79 7.21 -12.61
N VAL A 139 -14.21 8.33 -12.04
CA VAL A 139 -15.49 8.97 -12.33
C VAL A 139 -15.27 10.45 -12.63
N ASP A 140 -15.46 10.82 -13.89
CA ASP A 140 -15.30 12.18 -14.38
C ASP A 140 -16.01 12.29 -15.74
N ASP A 141 -16.72 13.37 -16.03
CA ASP A 141 -17.41 13.56 -17.31
C ASP A 141 -16.44 13.94 -18.46
N HIS A 142 -15.22 14.40 -18.13
CA HIS A 142 -14.21 14.78 -19.09
C HIS A 142 -13.30 13.59 -19.46
N ALA A 143 -13.43 13.10 -20.69
CA ALA A 143 -12.63 11.96 -21.19
C ALA A 143 -11.11 12.17 -21.07
N VAL A 144 -10.61 13.38 -21.37
CA VAL A 144 -9.18 13.73 -21.26
C VAL A 144 -8.66 13.55 -19.82
N VAL A 145 -9.48 13.87 -18.81
CA VAL A 145 -9.09 13.72 -17.40
C VAL A 145 -9.02 12.24 -17.03
N ARG A 146 -10.02 11.43 -17.43
CA ARG A 146 -10.01 9.98 -17.20
C ARG A 146 -8.82 9.30 -17.85
N ASP A 147 -8.50 9.65 -19.10
CA ASP A 147 -7.33 9.13 -19.81
C ASP A 147 -6.01 9.48 -19.11
N GLY A 148 -5.88 10.71 -18.61
CA GLY A 148 -4.73 11.15 -17.83
C GLY A 148 -4.56 10.35 -16.53
N ILE A 149 -5.64 10.20 -15.75
CA ILE A 149 -5.64 9.41 -14.51
C ILE A 149 -5.30 7.95 -14.82
N ARG A 150 -5.98 7.33 -15.79
CA ARG A 150 -5.76 5.94 -16.20
C ARG A 150 -4.31 5.72 -16.61
N SER A 151 -3.72 6.64 -17.37
CA SER A 151 -2.32 6.56 -17.79
C SER A 151 -1.37 6.54 -16.59
N VAL A 152 -1.54 7.45 -15.62
CA VAL A 152 -0.68 7.52 -14.43
C VAL A 152 -0.85 6.28 -13.54
N LEU A 153 -2.09 5.80 -13.36
CA LEU A 153 -2.38 4.59 -12.58
C LEU A 153 -1.85 3.33 -13.24
N SER A 154 -1.88 3.23 -14.58
CA SER A 154 -1.36 2.06 -15.32
C SER A 154 0.14 1.83 -15.14
N LEU A 155 0.89 2.89 -14.79
CA LEU A 155 2.32 2.81 -14.49
C LEU A 155 2.61 2.27 -13.08
N GLN A 156 1.59 2.14 -12.23
CA GLN A 156 1.74 1.67 -10.86
C GLN A 156 1.50 0.16 -10.77
N ARG A 157 2.46 -0.57 -10.18
CA ARG A 157 2.34 -2.02 -9.99
C ARG A 157 1.26 -2.42 -8.98
N ASP A 158 0.98 -1.52 -8.04
CA ASP A 158 0.07 -1.70 -6.90
C ASP A 158 -1.34 -1.16 -7.14
N MET A 159 -1.68 -0.74 -8.37
CA MET A 159 -3.01 -0.19 -8.70
C MET A 159 -3.57 -0.80 -9.98
N GLN A 160 -4.89 -0.84 -10.07
CA GLN A 160 -5.60 -1.30 -11.26
C GLN A 160 -6.86 -0.46 -11.46
N VAL A 161 -7.00 0.15 -12.64
CA VAL A 161 -8.28 0.73 -13.05
C VAL A 161 -9.21 -0.42 -13.44
N ILE A 162 -10.33 -0.57 -12.72
CA ILE A 162 -11.30 -1.63 -12.96
C ILE A 162 -12.52 -1.16 -13.75
N GLY A 163 -12.68 0.14 -13.91
CA GLY A 163 -13.76 0.75 -14.67
C GLY A 163 -13.67 2.27 -14.69
N GLU A 164 -14.48 2.86 -15.56
CA GLU A 164 -14.67 4.31 -15.69
C GLU A 164 -16.16 4.62 -15.67
N ALA A 165 -16.55 5.81 -15.22
CA ALA A 165 -17.91 6.33 -15.33
C ALA A 165 -17.88 7.83 -15.69
N VAL A 166 -18.92 8.32 -16.35
CA VAL A 166 -19.03 9.71 -16.84
C VAL A 166 -20.03 10.56 -16.06
N ASN A 167 -20.76 9.96 -15.13
CA ASN A 167 -21.69 10.64 -14.24
C ASN A 167 -21.90 9.86 -12.93
N GLY A 168 -22.58 10.48 -11.96
CA GLY A 168 -22.81 9.89 -10.64
C GLY A 168 -23.72 8.65 -10.64
N ARG A 169 -24.63 8.52 -11.62
CA ARG A 169 -25.52 7.35 -11.73
C ARG A 169 -24.74 6.12 -12.14
N GLU A 170 -23.99 6.24 -13.23
CA GLU A 170 -23.12 5.19 -13.73
C GLU A 170 -22.06 4.81 -12.68
N ALA A 171 -21.54 5.79 -11.93
CA ALA A 171 -20.61 5.55 -10.85
C ALA A 171 -21.20 4.67 -9.74
N LEU A 172 -22.44 4.92 -9.32
CA LEU A 172 -23.11 4.10 -8.32
C LEU A 172 -23.31 2.67 -8.83
N ASP A 173 -23.82 2.52 -10.06
CA ASP A 173 -24.09 1.21 -10.66
C ASP A 173 -22.79 0.38 -10.80
N LYS A 174 -21.74 0.99 -11.33
CA LYS A 174 -20.42 0.35 -11.46
C LYS A 174 -19.74 0.10 -10.13
N THR A 175 -19.99 0.92 -9.10
CA THR A 175 -19.45 0.64 -7.76
C THR A 175 -20.07 -0.62 -7.18
N ILE A 176 -21.37 -0.82 -7.37
CA ILE A 176 -22.10 -2.03 -6.92
C ILE A 176 -21.60 -3.26 -7.68
N GLU A 177 -21.45 -3.15 -9.00
CA GLU A 177 -21.03 -4.26 -9.87
C GLU A 177 -19.56 -4.64 -9.65
N LEU A 178 -18.67 -3.66 -9.68
CA LEU A 178 -17.23 -3.89 -9.74
C LEU A 178 -16.58 -3.97 -8.35
N ILE A 179 -17.24 -3.46 -7.32
CA ILE A 179 -16.76 -3.45 -5.92
C ILE A 179 -15.33 -2.88 -5.83
N PRO A 180 -15.10 -1.62 -6.25
CA PRO A 180 -13.79 -0.98 -6.16
C PRO A 180 -13.34 -0.81 -4.71
N ASP A 181 -12.02 -0.80 -4.49
CA ASP A 181 -11.43 -0.39 -3.22
C ASP A 181 -11.53 1.15 -3.08
N VAL A 182 -11.26 1.87 -4.18
CA VAL A 182 -11.30 3.34 -4.22
C VAL A 182 -12.10 3.84 -5.42
N VAL A 183 -12.99 4.81 -5.20
CA VAL A 183 -13.68 5.57 -6.24
C VAL A 183 -13.07 6.97 -6.27
N VAL A 184 -12.42 7.32 -7.37
CA VAL A 184 -11.93 8.69 -7.63
C VAL A 184 -13.04 9.45 -8.33
N MET A 185 -13.61 10.46 -7.67
CA MET A 185 -14.91 11.05 -8.04
C MET A 185 -14.80 12.56 -8.26
N ASP A 186 -15.12 13.03 -9.46
CA ASP A 186 -15.37 14.46 -9.68
C ASP A 186 -16.70 14.90 -9.04
N ILE A 187 -16.80 16.16 -8.64
CA ILE A 187 -18.03 16.72 -8.06
C ILE A 187 -19.01 17.16 -9.15
N VAL A 188 -18.54 17.90 -10.14
CA VAL A 188 -19.41 18.58 -11.10
C VAL A 188 -19.54 17.71 -12.34
N MET A 189 -20.65 16.98 -12.43
CA MET A 189 -20.96 16.07 -13.53
C MET A 189 -22.45 16.15 -13.90
N PRO A 190 -22.83 15.81 -15.14
CA PRO A 190 -24.23 15.77 -15.56
C PRO A 190 -25.03 14.66 -14.86
N GLU A 191 -26.35 14.71 -14.98
CA GLU A 191 -27.34 13.74 -14.46
C GLU A 191 -27.38 13.60 -12.93
N MET A 192 -26.28 13.13 -12.33
CA MET A 192 -26.08 12.99 -10.90
C MET A 192 -24.68 13.50 -10.57
N ASN A 193 -24.60 14.51 -9.71
CA ASN A 193 -23.32 15.08 -9.29
C ASN A 193 -22.55 14.11 -8.37
N GLY A 194 -21.26 14.36 -8.19
CA GLY A 194 -20.39 13.51 -7.39
C GLY A 194 -20.68 13.49 -5.90
N LEU A 195 -21.23 14.56 -5.32
CA LEU A 195 -21.58 14.60 -3.90
C LEU A 195 -22.79 13.70 -3.60
N ASP A 196 -23.78 13.72 -4.48
CA ASP A 196 -24.94 12.84 -4.40
C ASP A 196 -24.53 11.39 -4.65
N ALA A 197 -23.66 11.14 -5.63
CA ALA A 197 -23.13 9.82 -5.91
C ALA A 197 -22.32 9.27 -4.73
N ALA A 198 -21.44 10.08 -4.14
CA ALA A 198 -20.66 9.74 -2.97
C ALA A 198 -21.56 9.38 -1.78
N ARG A 199 -22.64 10.13 -1.55
CA ARG A 199 -23.60 9.84 -0.48
C ARG A 199 -24.21 8.45 -0.65
N GLU A 200 -24.69 8.13 -1.85
CA GLU A 200 -25.30 6.83 -2.16
C GLU A 200 -24.27 5.70 -2.04
N ILE A 201 -23.07 5.88 -2.58
CA ILE A 201 -21.98 4.90 -2.52
C ILE A 201 -21.57 4.63 -1.09
N CYS A 202 -21.33 5.66 -0.27
CA CYS A 202 -20.91 5.49 1.12
C CYS A 202 -21.99 4.82 1.98
N GLN A 203 -23.27 5.00 1.66
CA GLN A 203 -24.38 4.33 2.34
C GLN A 203 -24.54 2.87 1.92
N LYS A 204 -24.46 2.57 0.62
CA LYS A 204 -24.76 1.25 0.04
C LYS A 204 -23.55 0.33 -0.06
N CYS A 205 -22.35 0.88 -0.25
CA CYS A 205 -21.12 0.17 -0.56
C CYS A 205 -20.00 0.55 0.44
N ARG A 206 -20.15 0.18 1.72
CA ARG A 206 -19.24 0.59 2.81
C ARG A 206 -17.76 0.20 2.63
N SER A 207 -17.49 -0.81 1.79
CA SER A 207 -16.14 -1.25 1.46
C SER A 207 -15.42 -0.28 0.51
N ALA A 208 -16.16 0.42 -0.36
CA ALA A 208 -15.61 1.36 -1.31
C ALA A 208 -15.28 2.70 -0.63
N LYS A 209 -14.07 3.21 -0.86
CA LYS A 209 -13.61 4.49 -0.33
C LYS A 209 -13.73 5.57 -1.39
N VAL A 210 -14.48 6.62 -1.11
CA VAL A 210 -14.65 7.74 -2.06
C VAL A 210 -13.60 8.81 -1.80
N LEU A 211 -12.80 9.10 -2.83
CA LEU A 211 -11.80 10.16 -2.88
C LEU A 211 -12.24 11.22 -3.90
N MET A 212 -12.56 12.43 -3.42
CA MET A 212 -13.02 13.49 -4.30
C MET A 212 -11.85 14.09 -5.09
N LEU A 213 -12.04 14.34 -6.39
CA LEU A 213 -11.06 14.95 -7.29
C LEU A 213 -11.74 16.04 -8.13
N THR A 214 -11.67 17.30 -7.70
CA THR A 214 -12.48 18.39 -8.28
C THR A 214 -11.64 19.62 -8.62
N GLN A 215 -12.08 20.39 -9.60
CA GLN A 215 -11.50 21.71 -9.91
C GLN A 215 -11.93 22.82 -8.94
N TYR A 216 -12.97 22.57 -8.14
CA TYR A 216 -13.51 23.52 -7.15
C TYR A 216 -13.11 23.06 -5.74
N ASP A 217 -12.09 23.68 -5.18
CA ASP A 217 -11.46 23.30 -3.90
C ASP A 217 -11.79 24.24 -2.74
N ASP A 218 -12.92 24.96 -2.85
CA ASP A 218 -13.46 25.78 -1.78
C ASP A 218 -13.86 24.96 -0.53
N GLU A 219 -13.88 25.64 0.61
CA GLU A 219 -14.14 25.03 1.92
C GLU A 219 -15.53 24.38 2.01
N GLU A 220 -16.52 24.92 1.30
CA GLU A 220 -17.87 24.37 1.26
C GLU A 220 -17.88 22.98 0.63
N ASN A 221 -17.20 22.80 -0.51
CA ASN A 221 -17.05 21.51 -1.17
C ASN A 221 -16.30 20.49 -0.31
N VAL A 222 -15.26 20.90 0.42
CA VAL A 222 -14.55 20.01 1.36
C VAL A 222 -15.47 19.56 2.50
N LEU A 223 -16.21 20.48 3.10
CA LEU A 223 -17.16 20.17 4.19
C LEU A 223 -18.32 19.30 3.69
N ALA A 224 -18.85 19.57 2.50
CA ALA A 224 -19.89 18.75 1.88
C ALA A 224 -19.40 17.32 1.64
N SER A 225 -18.18 17.16 1.14
CA SER A 225 -17.54 15.86 0.91
C SER A 225 -17.39 15.04 2.20
N LYS A 226 -16.97 15.68 3.30
CA LYS A 226 -16.93 15.05 4.64
C LYS A 226 -18.30 14.59 5.10
N LYS A 227 -19.33 15.44 4.95
CA LYS A 227 -20.71 15.15 5.39
C LYS A 227 -21.32 13.94 4.67
N VAL A 228 -20.98 13.72 3.40
CA VAL A 228 -21.48 12.55 2.64
C VAL A 228 -20.66 11.28 2.87
N GLY A 229 -19.60 11.35 3.68
CA GLY A 229 -18.78 10.20 4.06
C GLY A 229 -17.62 9.90 3.10
N ALA A 230 -17.25 10.85 2.22
CA ALA A 230 -15.99 10.73 1.50
C ALA A 230 -14.81 10.74 2.49
N VAL A 231 -13.72 10.07 2.13
CA VAL A 231 -12.55 9.90 3.02
C VAL A 231 -11.33 10.69 2.53
N GLY A 232 -11.48 11.43 1.44
CA GLY A 232 -10.47 12.38 1.01
C GLY A 232 -10.96 13.34 -0.06
N PHE A 233 -10.13 14.35 -0.32
CA PHE A 233 -10.38 15.43 -1.25
C PHE A 233 -9.06 15.94 -1.82
N ILE A 234 -8.97 15.99 -3.14
CA ILE A 234 -7.79 16.45 -3.89
C ILE A 234 -8.26 17.46 -4.95
N PRO A 235 -7.66 18.66 -5.03
CA PRO A 235 -7.90 19.56 -6.15
C PRO A 235 -7.31 18.96 -7.42
N LYS A 236 -8.01 19.06 -8.55
CA LYS A 236 -7.50 18.63 -9.87
C LYS A 236 -6.14 19.29 -10.19
N ALA A 237 -5.95 20.54 -9.76
CA ALA A 237 -4.66 21.25 -9.87
C ALA A 237 -3.49 20.59 -9.13
N ALA A 238 -3.76 19.82 -8.06
CA ALA A 238 -2.76 19.09 -7.28
C ALA A 238 -2.74 17.58 -7.58
N ALA A 239 -3.52 17.11 -8.56
CA ALA A 239 -3.64 15.69 -8.88
C ALA A 239 -2.29 15.06 -9.26
N SER A 240 -1.48 15.78 -10.04
CA SER A 240 -0.18 15.30 -10.53
C SER A 240 0.79 14.91 -9.41
N SER A 241 0.76 15.61 -8.27
CA SER A 241 1.65 15.34 -7.14
C SER A 241 1.00 14.53 -6.03
N ARG A 242 -0.34 14.55 -5.88
CA ARG A 242 -1.03 13.96 -4.73
C ARG A 242 -1.89 12.75 -5.02
N LEU A 243 -2.34 12.53 -6.25
CA LEU A 243 -3.36 11.51 -6.55
C LEU A 243 -2.92 10.10 -6.12
N LEU A 244 -1.69 9.70 -6.49
CA LEU A 244 -1.15 8.38 -6.17
C LEU A 244 -1.07 8.15 -4.66
N THR A 245 -0.49 9.12 -3.93
CA THR A 245 -0.39 9.05 -2.47
C THR A 245 -1.77 9.04 -1.82
N GLY A 246 -2.70 9.88 -2.31
CA GLY A 246 -4.07 9.94 -1.83
C GLY A 246 -4.81 8.61 -1.97
N ILE A 247 -4.74 7.97 -3.15
CA ILE A 247 -5.33 6.64 -3.38
C ILE A 247 -4.73 5.60 -2.44
N ARG A 248 -3.41 5.56 -2.26
CA ARG A 248 -2.74 4.63 -1.32
C ARG A 248 -3.20 4.85 0.12
N SER A 249 -3.27 6.10 0.58
CA SER A 249 -3.70 6.44 1.93
C SER A 249 -5.15 6.00 2.18
N VAL A 250 -6.09 6.36 1.30
CA VAL A 250 -7.50 6.01 1.52
C VAL A 250 -7.75 4.50 1.41
N ALA A 251 -7.01 3.79 0.55
CA ALA A 251 -7.07 2.34 0.45
C ALA A 251 -6.60 1.64 1.75
N ARG A 252 -5.66 2.22 2.49
CA ARG A 252 -5.20 1.72 3.80
C ARG A 252 -6.16 2.04 4.96
N GLY A 253 -7.21 2.83 4.69
CA GLY A 253 -8.18 3.28 5.69
C GLY A 253 -7.85 4.64 6.32
N ASP A 254 -6.78 5.30 5.87
CA ASP A 254 -6.45 6.66 6.28
C ASP A 254 -7.34 7.69 5.58
N GLN A 255 -7.32 8.93 6.06
CA GLN A 255 -8.00 10.04 5.41
C GLN A 255 -7.02 10.91 4.63
N SER A 256 -7.43 11.42 3.46
CA SER A 256 -6.58 12.25 2.60
C SER A 256 -7.23 13.61 2.32
N TRP A 257 -7.06 14.56 3.25
CA TRP A 257 -7.60 15.92 3.11
C TRP A 257 -6.49 16.94 2.77
N ILE A 258 -6.87 18.08 2.18
CA ILE A 258 -5.96 19.21 2.03
C ILE A 258 -5.75 19.86 3.41
N GLU A 259 -4.50 20.12 3.78
CA GLU A 259 -4.12 20.69 5.09
C GLU A 259 -4.61 22.13 5.31
N SER A 260 -4.82 22.92 4.24
CA SER A 260 -5.22 24.32 4.33
C SER A 260 -6.61 24.57 4.93
N LEU A 261 -7.39 23.51 5.18
CA LEU A 261 -8.78 23.58 5.66
C LEU A 261 -9.06 22.58 6.79
N GLN A 262 -8.02 22.12 7.51
CA GLN A 262 -8.25 21.51 8.81
C GLN A 262 -8.73 22.60 9.77
N PRO A 263 -9.90 22.46 10.43
CA PRO A 263 -10.31 23.42 11.43
C PRO A 263 -9.24 23.45 12.51
N HIS A 264 -8.61 24.62 12.68
CA HIS A 264 -7.79 24.87 13.85
C HIS A 264 -8.70 24.66 15.06
N VAL A 265 -8.47 23.59 15.82
CA VAL A 265 -9.00 23.48 17.17
C VAL A 265 -8.35 24.63 17.94
N LYS A 266 -9.04 25.76 18.06
CA LYS A 266 -8.60 26.85 18.92
C LYS A 266 -8.45 26.28 20.31
N GLY A 267 -7.22 26.32 20.81
CA GLY A 267 -6.85 25.90 22.14
C GLY A 267 -7.70 26.58 23.19
N GLN A 268 -7.88 25.85 24.29
CA GLN A 268 -8.41 26.31 25.55
C GLN A 268 -7.78 27.66 25.91
N GLU A 269 -8.59 28.71 25.98
CA GLU A 269 -8.23 29.90 26.74
C GLU A 269 -8.29 29.52 28.23
N THR A 270 -7.12 29.25 28.79
CA THR A 270 -6.87 29.42 30.22
C THR A 270 -6.72 30.91 30.49
N ALA A 271 -7.69 31.50 31.17
CA ALA A 271 -7.52 32.59 32.12
C ALA A 271 -8.73 32.60 33.08
#